data_AF-A0A7S1YH82-F1
#
_entry.id   AF-A0A7S1YH82-F1
#
_cell.length_a   1.000
_cell.length_b   1.000
_cell.length_c   1.000
_cell.angle_alpha   90.00
_cell.angle_beta   90.00
_cell.angle_gamma   90.00
#
_symmetry.space_group_name_H-M   'P 1'
#
loop_
_entity.id
_entity.type
_entity.pdbx_description
1 polymer ?
#
loop_
_entity_poly.entity_id
_entity_poly.type
_entity_poly.pdbx_seq_one_letter_code
_entity_poly.pdbx_strand_id
1 'polypeptide(L)'
;MAIAHPELLNMHRWKRTMLQIGSKFPNLRGFAQDPRKRFDLYKYIDGDDTDNSSNKNTSWSIIFVHPGDFTPVCLTELGAAAEMRIEFRNRAIKLIGFSCNDSASHRRWIRDIEYISG
;
A
#
# COMPACT_ATOMS: atom_id res chain seq x y z
N MET A 1 3.89 -6.20 -2.34
CA MET A 1 3.27 -4.86 -2.30
C MET A 1 1.91 -5.04 -1.66
N ALA A 2 1.55 -4.24 -0.65
CA ALA A 2 0.21 -4.27 -0.07
C ALA A 2 -0.68 -3.22 -0.76
N ILE A 3 -1.95 -3.52 -1.09
CA ILE A 3 -2.93 -2.55 -1.60
C ILE A 3 -4.03 -2.33 -0.56
N ALA A 4 -4.28 -1.07 -0.18
CA ALA A 4 -5.09 -0.69 0.98
C ALA A 4 -6.31 0.20 0.59
N HIS A 5 -7.46 0.02 1.28
CA HIS A 5 -8.82 0.55 1.00
C HIS A 5 -9.11 2.00 1.52
N PRO A 6 -10.14 2.74 1.09
CA PRO A 6 -10.47 4.05 1.68
C PRO A 6 -11.26 4.02 3.00
N GLU A 7 -11.90 2.91 3.40
CA GLU A 7 -12.47 2.75 4.77
C GLU A 7 -11.40 2.88 5.88
N LEU A 8 -10.12 2.89 5.49
CA LEU A 8 -8.98 3.26 6.34
C LEU A 8 -9.03 4.74 6.76
N LEU A 9 -9.81 5.55 6.06
CA LEU A 9 -10.01 6.98 6.26
C LEU A 9 -11.46 7.19 6.68
N ASN A 10 -11.67 7.44 7.97
CA ASN A 10 -12.99 7.82 8.50
C ASN A 10 -13.32 9.25 7.98
N MET A 11 -13.85 9.34 6.75
CA MET A 11 -13.92 10.57 5.94
C MET A 11 -14.84 11.66 6.53
N HIS A 12 -15.73 11.32 7.46
CA HIS A 12 -16.65 12.29 8.08
C HIS A 12 -16.01 13.20 9.15
N ARG A 13 -14.71 13.03 9.48
CA ARG A 13 -14.02 13.77 10.56
C ARG A 13 -12.84 14.64 10.10
N TRP A 14 -12.74 14.97 8.82
CA TRP A 14 -11.63 15.76 8.28
C TRP A 14 -12.04 17.21 7.96
N LYS A 15 -11.97 18.07 9.00
CA LYS A 15 -11.71 19.51 8.85
C LYS A 15 -10.20 19.83 9.02
N ARG A 16 -9.28 18.87 8.85
CA ARG A 16 -7.93 18.96 9.43
C ARG A 16 -6.79 18.91 8.39
N THR A 17 -5.99 19.97 8.43
CA THR A 17 -4.60 20.18 8.00
C THR A 17 -4.01 19.19 7.01
N MET A 18 -3.65 19.70 5.83
CA MET A 18 -2.81 19.04 4.84
C MET A 18 -1.52 18.52 5.49
N LEU A 19 -1.15 17.27 5.23
CA LEU A 19 0.11 16.70 5.72
C LEU A 19 1.28 17.49 5.13
N GLN A 20 2.21 17.87 5.98
CA GLN A 20 3.44 18.56 5.58
C GLN A 20 4.65 17.68 5.87
N ILE A 21 5.76 17.97 5.21
CA ILE A 21 7.05 17.34 5.53
C ILE A 21 7.35 17.55 7.02
N GLY A 22 7.79 16.49 7.70
CA GLY A 22 8.02 16.48 9.16
C GLY A 22 6.76 16.19 10.00
N SER A 23 5.57 16.16 9.40
CA SER A 23 4.36 15.71 10.10
C SER A 23 4.40 14.21 10.35
N LYS A 24 3.87 13.77 11.50
CA LYS A 24 3.62 12.35 11.74
C LYS A 24 2.50 11.87 10.82
N PHE A 25 2.84 10.96 9.90
CA PHE A 25 1.88 10.36 8.99
C PHE A 25 0.84 9.51 9.77
N PRO A 26 -0.47 9.62 9.48
CA PRO A 26 -1.50 8.88 10.23
C PRO A 26 -1.38 7.36 10.03
N ASN A 27 -1.75 6.59 11.04
CA ASN A 27 -1.83 5.14 10.89
C ASN A 27 -3.06 4.76 10.04
N LEU A 28 -2.85 4.01 8.97
CA LEU A 28 -3.90 3.51 8.08
C LEU A 28 -4.33 2.10 8.55
N ARG A 29 -5.63 1.88 8.79
CA ARG A 29 -6.14 0.64 9.42
C ARG A 29 -7.44 0.10 8.86
N GLY A 30 -7.48 -1.16 8.43
CA GLY A 30 -8.66 -1.80 7.79
C GLY A 30 -8.27 -2.81 6.72
N PHE A 31 -9.14 -3.09 5.75
CA PHE A 31 -8.93 -4.22 4.84
C PHE A 31 -7.97 -3.87 3.69
N ALA A 32 -7.12 -4.83 3.34
CA ALA A 32 -6.20 -4.76 2.21
C ALA A 32 -6.54 -5.88 1.20
N GLN A 33 -5.56 -6.34 0.42
CA GLN A 33 -5.72 -7.41 -0.57
C GLN A 33 -6.37 -8.69 0.00
N ASP A 34 -5.96 -9.12 1.19
CA ASP A 34 -6.60 -10.25 1.89
C ASP A 34 -7.75 -9.72 2.77
N PRO A 35 -9.02 -9.99 2.42
CA PRO A 35 -10.17 -9.50 3.18
C PRO A 35 -10.27 -10.16 4.58
N ARG A 36 -9.52 -11.24 4.83
CA ARG A 36 -9.48 -11.91 6.14
C ARG A 36 -8.49 -11.24 7.10
N LYS A 37 -7.65 -10.34 6.61
CA LYS A 37 -6.61 -9.67 7.41
C LYS A 37 -6.85 -8.16 7.43
N ARG A 38 -6.80 -7.59 8.64
CA ARG A 38 -6.78 -6.14 8.80
C ARG A 38 -5.34 -5.66 8.71
N PHE A 39 -5.09 -4.82 7.72
CA PHE A 39 -3.89 -4.02 7.59
C PHE A 39 -3.82 -2.96 8.70
N ASP A 40 -2.62 -2.77 9.26
CA ASP A 40 -2.24 -1.67 10.13
C ASP A 40 -0.89 -1.16 9.64
N LEU A 41 -0.82 0.08 9.17
CA LEU A 41 0.37 0.64 8.53
C LEU A 41 1.59 0.56 9.45
N TYR A 42 1.46 0.95 10.71
CA TYR A 42 2.61 0.98 11.62
C TYR A 42 3.13 -0.43 11.89
N LYS A 43 2.23 -1.39 12.13
CA LYS A 43 2.61 -2.81 12.26
C LYS A 43 3.28 -3.36 11.01
N TYR A 44 2.75 -2.99 9.84
CA TYR A 44 3.32 -3.39 8.57
C TYR A 44 4.73 -2.83 8.40
N ILE A 45 4.98 -1.55 8.74
CA ILE A 45 6.31 -0.93 8.72
C ILE A 45 7.25 -1.63 9.70
N ASP A 46 6.81 -1.79 10.95
CA ASP A 46 7.61 -2.36 12.06
C ASP A 46 7.91 -3.87 11.89
N GLY A 47 7.24 -4.56 10.95
CA GLY A 47 7.57 -5.93 10.57
C GLY A 47 6.72 -7.04 11.19
N ASP A 48 5.51 -6.71 11.66
CA ASP A 48 4.55 -7.67 12.26
C ASP A 48 3.58 -8.27 11.22
N ASP A 49 3.53 -7.75 9.98
CA ASP A 49 2.56 -8.18 8.97
C ASP A 49 3.16 -9.11 7.90
N THR A 50 2.94 -10.40 8.11
CA THR A 50 2.58 -11.51 7.19
C THR A 50 3.01 -11.58 5.72
N ASP A 51 4.02 -10.84 5.25
CA ASP A 51 4.90 -11.38 4.20
C ASP A 51 5.88 -12.31 4.93
N ASN A 52 6.14 -13.53 4.45
CA ASN A 52 7.09 -14.48 5.06
C ASN A 52 8.56 -13.98 5.01
N SER A 53 8.77 -12.67 4.94
CA SER A 53 10.03 -11.96 4.93
C SER A 53 10.35 -11.54 6.36
N SER A 54 11.20 -12.32 7.02
CA SER A 54 11.71 -12.19 8.38
C SER A 54 12.54 -10.92 8.66
N ASN A 55 12.41 -9.86 7.84
CA ASN A 55 13.24 -8.67 7.95
C ASN A 55 12.64 -7.67 8.95
N LYS A 56 12.90 -7.93 10.25
CA LYS A 56 12.48 -7.13 11.42
C LYS A 56 13.04 -5.69 11.48
N ASN A 57 13.85 -5.26 10.51
CA ASN A 57 14.55 -3.96 10.49
C ASN A 57 14.13 -3.03 9.33
N THR A 58 12.85 -3.03 8.95
CA THR A 58 12.40 -2.07 7.94
C THR A 58 12.19 -0.70 8.57
N SER A 59 12.85 0.35 8.07
CA SER A 59 12.76 1.71 8.62
C SER A 59 12.00 2.68 7.72
N TRP A 60 11.83 2.34 6.44
CA TRP A 60 11.23 3.23 5.46
C TRP A 60 10.10 2.56 4.69
N SER A 61 9.15 3.37 4.25
CA SER A 61 8.06 2.92 3.38
C SER A 61 7.74 3.97 2.33
N ILE A 62 7.41 3.48 1.15
CA ILE A 62 6.90 4.30 0.04
C ILE A 62 5.43 3.93 -0.14
N ILE A 63 4.58 4.94 -0.06
CA ILE A 63 3.13 4.81 -0.24
C ILE A 63 2.76 5.49 -1.56
N PHE A 64 2.38 4.68 -2.55
CA PHE A 64 1.82 5.16 -3.80
C PHE A 64 0.31 5.28 -3.64
N VAL A 65 -0.17 6.53 -3.57
CA VAL A 65 -1.61 6.82 -3.48
C VAL A 65 -2.14 7.05 -4.88
N HIS A 66 -3.15 6.28 -5.28
CA HIS A 66 -3.81 6.44 -6.56
C HIS A 66 -5.30 6.73 -6.37
N PRO A 67 -5.93 7.49 -7.29
CA PRO A 67 -7.32 7.91 -7.15
C PRO A 67 -8.31 6.75 -7.29
N GLY A 68 -7.93 5.66 -7.97
CA GLY A 68 -8.73 4.44 -8.05
C GLY A 68 -8.03 3.32 -8.82
N ASP A 69 -8.57 2.10 -8.74
CA ASP A 69 -8.12 0.94 -9.49
C ASP A 69 -8.40 1.13 -11.00
N PHE A 70 -7.65 0.43 -11.85
CA PHE A 70 -7.84 0.40 -13.32
C PHE A 70 -7.66 1.72 -14.07
N THR A 71 -6.99 2.71 -13.47
CA THR A 71 -6.60 3.93 -14.20
C THR A 71 -5.31 3.69 -15.01
N PRO A 72 -5.25 4.05 -16.31
CA PRO A 72 -4.17 3.66 -17.21
C PRO A 72 -2.79 4.24 -16.86
N VAL A 73 -2.74 5.35 -16.11
CA VAL A 73 -1.49 5.91 -15.59
C VAL A 73 -0.90 5.05 -14.46
N CYS A 74 -1.77 4.43 -13.64
CA CYS A 74 -1.35 3.76 -12.42
C CYS A 74 -0.86 2.33 -12.64
N LEU A 75 -1.27 1.67 -13.73
CA LEU A 75 -0.88 0.28 -13.99
C LEU A 75 0.61 0.12 -14.34
N THR A 76 1.15 1.01 -15.17
CA THR A 76 2.57 0.97 -15.56
C THR A 76 3.49 1.43 -14.43
N GLU A 77 3.11 2.48 -13.69
CA GLU A 77 3.88 2.96 -12.53
C GLU A 77 3.92 1.92 -11.39
N LEU A 78 2.78 1.29 -11.08
CA LEU A 78 2.73 0.23 -10.07
C LEU A 78 3.41 -1.05 -10.55
N GLY A 79 3.34 -1.36 -11.84
CA GLY A 79 4.07 -2.49 -12.42
C GLY A 79 5.58 -2.33 -12.28
N ALA A 80 6.12 -1.18 -12.67
CA ALA A 80 7.54 -0.87 -12.46
C ALA A 80 7.94 -0.91 -10.98
N ALA A 81 7.10 -0.39 -10.08
CA ALA A 81 7.35 -0.49 -8.64
C ALA A 81 7.32 -1.94 -8.14
N ALA A 82 6.45 -2.78 -8.70
CA ALA A 82 6.34 -4.20 -8.38
C ALA A 82 7.57 -4.99 -8.85
N GLU A 83 8.08 -4.73 -10.06
CA GLU A 83 9.33 -5.33 -10.57
C GLU A 83 10.52 -5.00 -9.65
N MET A 84 10.62 -3.74 -9.21
CA MET A 84 11.67 -3.27 -8.30
C MET A 84 11.50 -3.75 -6.84
N ARG A 85 10.48 -4.57 -6.52
CA ARG A 85 10.21 -5.02 -5.14
C ARG A 85 11.43 -5.62 -4.46
N ILE A 86 12.23 -6.40 -5.18
CA ILE A 86 13.43 -7.04 -4.63
C ILE A 86 14.47 -5.98 -4.27
N GLU A 87 14.67 -4.98 -5.12
CA GLU A 87 15.63 -3.90 -4.88
C GLU A 87 15.23 -3.04 -3.68
N PHE A 88 13.95 -2.67 -3.58
CA PHE A 88 13.43 -1.93 -2.43
C PHE A 88 13.56 -2.75 -1.14
N ARG A 89 13.27 -4.06 -1.20
CA ARG A 89 13.45 -4.95 -0.06
C ARG A 89 14.91 -5.02 0.41
N ASN A 90 15.86 -5.07 -0.53
CA ASN A 90 17.30 -5.06 -0.21
C ASN A 90 17.75 -3.75 0.45
N ARG A 91 17.00 -2.66 0.25
CA ARG A 91 17.21 -1.35 0.88
C ARG A 91 16.41 -1.16 2.17
N ALA A 92 15.76 -2.21 2.68
CA ALA A 92 14.86 -2.15 3.83
C ALA A 92 13.72 -1.13 3.66
N ILE A 93 13.16 -1.08 2.44
CA ILE A 93 11.99 -0.26 2.08
C ILE A 93 10.80 -1.19 1.82
N LYS A 94 9.65 -0.86 2.40
CA LYS A 94 8.36 -1.52 2.10
C LYS A 94 7.52 -0.69 1.14
N LEU A 95 6.98 -1.35 0.13
CA LEU A 95 6.12 -0.73 -0.89
C LEU A 95 4.64 -0.99 -0.61
N ILE A 96 3.86 0.10 -0.62
CA ILE A 96 2.42 0.10 -0.38
C ILE A 96 1.73 0.84 -1.54
N GLY A 97 0.77 0.19 -2.18
CA GLY A 97 -0.24 0.84 -3.01
C GLY A 97 -1.47 1.21 -2.18
N PHE A 98 -2.06 2.36 -2.43
CA PHE A 98 -3.26 2.81 -1.71
C PHE A 98 -4.30 3.32 -2.69
N SER A 99 -5.49 2.71 -2.63
CA SER A 99 -6.61 2.93 -3.54
C SER A 99 -7.86 3.39 -2.81
N CYS A 100 -8.78 3.99 -3.56
CA CYS A 100 -10.15 4.27 -3.10
C CYS A 100 -11.19 3.18 -3.48
N ASN A 101 -10.78 2.02 -3.97
CA ASN A 101 -11.69 0.94 -4.37
C ASN A 101 -11.78 -0.18 -3.34
N ASP A 102 -12.71 -1.13 -3.52
CA ASP A 102 -12.91 -2.26 -2.62
C ASP A 102 -11.82 -3.35 -2.70
N SER A 103 -11.72 -4.20 -1.67
CA SER A 103 -10.73 -5.29 -1.66
C SER A 103 -10.90 -6.30 -2.81
N ALA A 104 -12.11 -6.45 -3.36
CA ALA A 104 -12.37 -7.34 -4.49
C ALA A 104 -11.84 -6.75 -5.80
N SER A 105 -11.97 -5.43 -5.96
CA SER A 105 -11.37 -4.63 -7.01
C SER A 105 -9.85 -4.75 -6.96
N HIS A 106 -9.22 -4.61 -5.79
CA HIS A 106 -7.75 -4.73 -5.64
C HIS A 106 -7.24 -6.11 -6.07
N ARG A 107 -7.96 -7.19 -5.76
CA ARG A 107 -7.54 -8.54 -6.16
C ARG A 107 -7.55 -8.74 -7.68
N ARG A 108 -8.53 -8.16 -8.36
CA ARG A 108 -8.57 -8.18 -9.83
C ARG A 108 -7.45 -7.33 -10.41
N TRP A 109 -7.26 -6.15 -9.84
CA TRP A 109 -6.27 -5.21 -10.34
C TRP A 109 -4.83 -5.69 -10.14
N ILE A 110 -4.54 -6.43 -9.06
CA ILE A 110 -3.22 -7.06 -8.87
C ILE A 110 -2.92 -8.07 -9.98
N ARG A 111 -3.92 -8.80 -10.46
CA ARG A 111 -3.72 -9.71 -11.60
C ARG A 111 -3.39 -8.94 -12.87
N ASP A 112 -4.01 -7.78 -13.07
CA ASP A 112 -3.70 -6.93 -14.22
C ASP A 112 -2.29 -6.32 -14.11
N ILE A 113 -1.88 -5.92 -12.90
CA ILE A 113 -0.52 -5.44 -12.63
C ILE A 113 0.50 -6.56 -12.88
N GLU A 114 0.26 -7.77 -12.37
CA GLU A 114 1.10 -8.95 -12.60
C GLU A 114 1.21 -9.28 -14.09
N TYR A 115 0.10 -9.22 -14.83
CA TYR A 115 0.09 -9.48 -16.28
C TYR A 115 0.98 -8.51 -17.07
N ILE A 116 1.02 -7.24 -16.68
CA ILE A 116 1.81 -6.21 -17.37
C ILE A 116 3.28 -6.20 -16.92
N SER A 117 3.57 -6.64 -15.69
CA SER A 117 4.92 -6.60 -15.10
C SER A 117 5.81 -7.79 -15.46
N GLY A 118 5.29 -8.77 -16.22
CA GLY A 118 6.04 -9.96 -16.67
C GLY A 118 6.01 -11.13 -15.71
#